data_AF-A0A8A1LZD4-F1
#
_entry.id   AF-A0A8A1LZD4-F1
#
_cell.length_a   1.000
_cell.length_b   1.000
_cell.length_c   1.000
_cell.angle_alpha   90.00
_cell.angle_beta   90.00
_cell.angle_gamma   90.00
#
_symmetry.space_group_name_H-M   'P 1'
#
loop_
_entity.id
_entity.type
_entity.pdbx_description
1 polymer ?
#
loop_
_entity_poly.entity_id
_entity_poly.type
_entity_poly.pdbx_seq_one_letter_code
_entity_poly.pdbx_strand_id
1 'polypeptide(L)'
;MPATTADTLSMVTRTVSVAPLVLLSVADHYGRSAKGTRRRVVGVLLGQNDGRNVRVSNSFAVPFEEDDKDPSVWFLDHNFVESMNDMFKKINAREKLIGWYHSGPKLRAADLEINELFKRYTPNPLLVIIDVQPKEVGVPTDAYFAVEEIKDVRAEEIGVEHLLRDIRDVAVGTLSTRITSQLQSCSEISANIYKRC
;
A
#
# COMPACT_ATOMS: atom_id res chain seq x y z
N MET A 1 12.27 -23.78 18.97
CA MET A 1 13.11 -23.37 17.83
C MET A 1 12.75 -21.93 17.47
N PRO A 2 13.71 -20.99 17.33
CA PRO A 2 13.47 -19.54 17.43
C PRO A 2 13.47 -18.80 16.06
N ALA A 3 12.97 -19.43 14.99
CA ALA A 3 13.06 -18.87 13.64
C ALA A 3 12.05 -17.74 13.37
N THR A 4 10.85 -17.77 13.99
CA THR A 4 9.74 -16.87 13.64
C THR A 4 9.94 -15.42 14.13
N THR A 5 10.67 -15.20 15.22
CA THR A 5 10.95 -13.84 15.74
C THR A 5 12.01 -13.11 14.91
N ALA A 6 12.91 -13.85 14.23
CA ALA A 6 13.94 -13.27 13.38
C ALA A 6 13.38 -12.80 12.02
N ASP A 7 12.47 -13.57 11.43
CA ASP A 7 11.80 -13.18 10.18
C ASP A 7 10.88 -11.97 10.37
N THR A 8 10.16 -11.90 11.49
CA THR A 8 9.36 -10.73 11.86
C THR A 8 10.25 -9.49 12.08
N LEU A 9 11.37 -9.59 12.79
CA LEU A 9 12.38 -8.51 12.92
C LEU A 9 13.01 -8.10 11.58
N SER A 10 13.21 -9.04 10.65
CA SER A 10 13.74 -8.75 9.31
C SER A 10 12.75 -7.92 8.46
N MET A 11 11.44 -8.10 8.67
CA MET A 11 10.39 -7.26 8.09
C MET A 11 10.36 -5.85 8.69
N VAL A 12 10.69 -5.70 9.98
CA VAL A 12 10.67 -4.41 10.69
C VAL A 12 11.70 -3.40 10.17
N THR A 13 12.76 -3.84 9.49
CA THR A 13 13.83 -2.94 9.01
C THR A 13 13.83 -2.73 7.50
N ARG A 14 12.69 -2.98 6.83
CA ARG A 14 12.55 -2.77 5.40
C ARG A 14 12.19 -1.33 5.09
N THR A 15 13.07 -0.63 4.37
CA THR A 15 12.76 0.69 3.84
C THR A 15 12.00 0.52 2.52
N VAL A 16 10.87 1.21 2.38
CA VAL A 16 10.09 1.23 1.13
C VAL A 16 10.28 2.59 0.49
N SER A 17 10.95 2.63 -0.66
CA SER A 17 11.08 3.84 -1.46
C SER A 17 10.14 3.77 -2.65
N VAL A 18 9.20 4.71 -2.74
CA VAL A 18 8.25 4.80 -3.86
C VAL A 18 8.71 5.89 -4.83
N ALA A 19 8.83 5.55 -6.11
CA ALA A 19 9.13 6.53 -7.15
C ALA A 19 7.92 7.47 -7.38
N PRO A 20 8.12 8.79 -7.52
CA PRO A 20 7.02 9.74 -7.76
C PRO A 20 6.19 9.44 -9.01
N LEU A 21 6.78 8.75 -10.00
CA LEU A 21 6.09 8.27 -11.19
C LEU A 21 4.90 7.36 -10.86
N VAL A 22 5.03 6.53 -9.81
CA VAL A 22 3.98 5.61 -9.36
C VAL A 22 2.77 6.41 -8.85
N LEU A 23 3.00 7.43 -8.02
CA LEU A 23 1.92 8.28 -7.50
C LEU A 23 1.16 8.98 -8.63
N LEU A 24 1.89 9.48 -9.63
CA LEU A 24 1.30 10.10 -10.81
C LEU A 24 0.50 9.09 -11.65
N SER A 25 1.04 7.88 -11.84
CA SER A 25 0.36 6.79 -12.57
C SER A 25 -0.95 6.38 -11.89
N VAL A 26 -0.95 6.27 -10.56
CA VAL A 26 -2.15 5.94 -9.79
C VAL A 26 -3.19 7.07 -9.85
N ALA A 27 -2.75 8.33 -9.74
CA ALA A 27 -3.64 9.47 -9.85
C ALA A 27 -4.29 9.58 -11.25
N ASP A 28 -3.52 9.35 -12.33
CA ASP A 28 -4.05 9.29 -13.70
C ASP A 28 -5.01 8.11 -13.88
N HIS A 29 -4.67 6.93 -13.36
CA HIS A 29 -5.55 5.76 -13.41
C HIS A 29 -6.89 6.04 -12.71
N TYR A 30 -6.85 6.62 -11.50
CA TYR A 30 -8.06 7.04 -10.81
C TYR A 30 -8.86 8.08 -11.60
N GLY A 31 -8.17 9.04 -12.22
CA GLY A 31 -8.76 10.06 -13.08
C GLY A 31 -9.48 9.52 -14.32
N ARG A 32 -9.06 8.36 -14.84
CA ARG A 32 -9.67 7.70 -16.00
C ARG A 32 -10.81 6.75 -15.63
N SER A 33 -10.62 5.95 -14.59
CA SER A 33 -11.52 4.84 -14.26
C SER A 33 -12.59 5.22 -13.23
N ALA A 34 -12.27 6.13 -12.30
CA ALA A 34 -13.08 6.38 -11.10
C ALA A 34 -13.55 7.85 -10.96
N LYS A 35 -13.27 8.72 -11.93
CA LYS A 35 -13.65 10.12 -11.85
C LYS A 35 -15.18 10.28 -11.92
N GLY A 36 -15.79 10.51 -10.76
CA GLY A 36 -17.25 10.66 -10.60
C GLY A 36 -17.96 9.41 -10.06
N THR A 37 -17.22 8.33 -9.81
CA THR A 37 -17.76 7.14 -9.13
C THR A 37 -17.19 7.02 -7.71
N ARG A 38 -17.80 6.17 -6.89
CA ARG A 38 -17.33 5.86 -5.53
C ARG A 38 -16.40 4.65 -5.50
N ARG A 39 -15.96 4.19 -6.68
CA ARG A 39 -15.18 2.98 -6.87
C ARG A 39 -13.70 3.25 -6.61
N ARG A 40 -13.04 2.27 -6.02
CA ARG A 40 -11.58 2.28 -5.89
C ARG A 40 -10.95 1.62 -7.11
N VAL A 41 -9.75 2.06 -7.44
CA VAL A 41 -8.90 1.43 -8.44
C VAL A 41 -7.88 0.54 -7.75
N VAL A 42 -7.60 -0.60 -8.35
CA VAL A 42 -6.55 -1.53 -7.92
C VAL A 42 -5.54 -1.67 -9.06
N GLY A 43 -4.29 -1.87 -8.70
CA GLY A 43 -3.25 -2.16 -9.67
C GLY A 43 -2.05 -2.85 -9.05
N VAL A 44 -1.10 -3.20 -9.89
CA VAL A 44 0.09 -3.96 -9.50
C VAL A 44 1.28 -3.02 -9.39
N LEU A 45 2.12 -3.29 -8.40
CA LEU A 45 3.37 -2.59 -8.17
C LEU A 45 4.53 -3.44 -8.67
N LEU A 46 5.38 -2.78 -9.46
CA LEU A 46 6.59 -3.32 -10.03
C LEU A 46 7.80 -2.62 -9.43
N GLY A 47 8.84 -3.40 -9.18
CA GLY A 47 10.06 -2.85 -8.63
C GLY A 47 11.11 -3.88 -8.31
N GLN A 48 12.03 -3.47 -7.45
CA GLN A 48 13.13 -4.28 -6.96
C GLN A 48 12.94 -4.52 -5.47
N ASN A 49 13.16 -5.77 -5.06
CA ASN A 49 13.15 -6.17 -3.67
C ASN A 49 14.49 -6.82 -3.32
N ASP A 50 15.34 -6.06 -2.63
CA ASP A 50 16.66 -6.53 -2.18
C ASP A 50 16.59 -7.11 -0.75
N GLY A 51 15.39 -7.43 -0.27
CA GLY A 51 15.15 -8.00 1.06
C GLY A 51 15.22 -6.98 2.20
N ARG A 52 16.05 -5.93 2.10
CA ARG A 52 16.10 -4.82 3.08
C ARG A 52 15.55 -3.51 2.54
N ASN A 53 15.69 -3.28 1.24
CA ASN A 53 15.16 -2.09 0.59
C ASN A 53 14.21 -2.54 -0.51
N VAL A 54 12.99 -2.02 -0.48
CA VAL A 54 11.99 -2.26 -1.52
C VAL A 54 11.83 -0.97 -2.29
N ARG A 55 12.27 -1.00 -3.56
CA ARG A 55 12.14 0.12 -4.47
C ARG A 55 10.99 -0.11 -5.41
N VAL A 56 9.92 0.65 -5.24
CA VAL A 56 8.79 0.69 -6.16
C VAL A 56 9.16 1.65 -7.29
N SER A 57 9.39 1.11 -8.48
CA SER A 57 9.82 1.89 -9.66
C SER A 57 8.65 2.22 -10.57
N ASN A 58 7.73 1.28 -10.74
CA ASN A 58 6.67 1.35 -11.73
C ASN A 58 5.38 0.71 -11.20
N SER A 59 4.27 1.00 -11.87
CA SER A 59 2.96 0.49 -11.53
C SER A 59 2.09 0.39 -12.78
N PHE A 60 1.15 -0.54 -12.79
CA PHE A 60 0.14 -0.60 -13.84
C PHE A 60 -1.24 -0.91 -13.28
N ALA A 61 -2.24 -0.35 -13.97
CA ALA A 61 -3.64 -0.54 -13.70
C ALA A 61 -4.09 -1.96 -14.07
N VAL A 62 -4.91 -2.57 -13.21
CA VAL A 62 -5.58 -3.84 -13.52
C VAL A 62 -7.08 -3.59 -13.59
N PRO A 63 -7.81 -4.17 -14.56
CA PRO A 63 -9.26 -4.17 -14.55
C PRO A 63 -9.78 -4.79 -13.25
N PHE A 64 -10.40 -3.96 -12.42
CA PHE A 64 -10.93 -4.33 -11.12
C PHE A 64 -12.33 -3.76 -10.99
N GLU A 65 -13.27 -4.62 -10.60
CA GLU A 65 -14.64 -4.24 -10.29
C GLU A 65 -15.02 -4.76 -8.91
N GLU A 66 -15.68 -3.91 -8.14
CA GLU A 66 -16.20 -4.24 -6.82
C GLU A 66 -17.65 -3.79 -6.79
N ASP A 67 -18.51 -4.59 -6.16
CA ASP A 67 -19.92 -4.22 -5.99
C ASP A 67 -20.05 -3.12 -4.92
N ASP A 68 -20.86 -2.10 -5.21
CA ASP A 68 -21.09 -0.99 -4.28
C ASP A 68 -21.97 -1.40 -3.07
N LYS A 69 -22.76 -2.47 -3.19
CA LYS A 69 -23.67 -2.99 -2.16
C LYS A 69 -23.00 -4.04 -1.28
N ASP A 70 -22.25 -4.96 -1.88
CA ASP A 70 -21.57 -6.06 -1.20
C ASP A 70 -20.05 -6.03 -1.44
N PRO A 71 -19.26 -5.47 -0.51
CA PRO A 71 -17.80 -5.36 -0.66
C PRO A 71 -17.04 -6.69 -0.75
N SER A 72 -17.69 -7.81 -0.41
CA SER A 72 -17.11 -9.15 -0.55
C SER A 72 -17.12 -9.67 -1.98
N VAL A 73 -17.95 -9.10 -2.86
CA VAL A 73 -18.03 -9.50 -4.27
C VAL A 73 -17.13 -8.57 -5.09
N TRP A 74 -15.98 -9.10 -5.48
CA TRP A 74 -15.00 -8.39 -6.29
C TRP A 74 -14.53 -9.26 -7.46
N PHE A 75 -14.14 -8.61 -8.54
CA PHE A 75 -13.60 -9.23 -9.73
C PHE A 75 -12.25 -8.60 -10.07
N LEU A 76 -11.26 -9.47 -10.29
CA LEU A 76 -9.92 -9.10 -10.72
C LEU A 76 -9.49 -10.03 -11.85
N ASP A 77 -9.05 -9.46 -12.97
CA ASP A 77 -8.55 -10.23 -14.09
C ASP A 77 -7.09 -10.69 -13.87
N HIS A 78 -6.93 -11.93 -13.41
CA HIS A 78 -5.61 -12.54 -13.20
C HIS A 78 -4.87 -12.85 -14.51
N ASN A 79 -5.59 -13.16 -15.60
CA ASN A 79 -4.97 -13.44 -16.90
C ASN A 79 -4.29 -12.18 -17.46
N PHE A 80 -4.91 -11.02 -17.24
CA PHE A 80 -4.31 -9.73 -17.57
C PHE A 80 -3.03 -9.49 -16.77
N VAL A 81 -3.05 -9.75 -15.45
CA VAL A 81 -1.87 -9.61 -14.58
C VAL A 81 -0.72 -10.48 -15.06
N GLU A 82 -0.97 -11.74 -15.39
CA GLU A 82 0.06 -12.68 -15.88
C GLU A 82 0.64 -12.24 -17.22
N SER A 83 -0.23 -11.92 -18.19
CA SER A 83 0.18 -11.47 -19.52
C SER A 83 1.02 -10.19 -19.45
N MET A 84 0.61 -9.25 -18.60
CA MET A 84 1.31 -7.98 -18.44
C MET A 84 2.62 -8.15 -17.68
N ASN A 85 2.66 -9.01 -16.66
CA ASN A 85 3.89 -9.37 -15.95
C ASN A 85 4.92 -9.98 -16.91
N ASP A 86 4.49 -10.87 -17.81
CA ASP A 86 5.39 -11.45 -18.80
C ASP A 86 5.87 -10.45 -19.86
N MET A 87 5.05 -9.45 -20.21
CA MET A 87 5.49 -8.35 -21.06
C MET A 87 6.54 -7.48 -20.35
N PHE A 88 6.30 -7.09 -19.10
CA PHE A 88 7.24 -6.26 -18.33
C PHE A 88 8.55 -6.98 -18.04
N LYS A 89 8.53 -8.29 -17.78
CA LYS A 89 9.76 -9.10 -17.66
C LYS A 89 10.62 -9.06 -18.93
N LYS A 90 9.99 -9.05 -20.12
CA LYS A 90 10.70 -8.96 -21.41
C LYS A 90 11.31 -7.58 -21.65
N ILE A 91 10.65 -6.53 -21.20
CA ILE A 91 11.13 -5.15 -21.35
C ILE A 91 12.27 -4.87 -20.36
N ASN A 92 12.09 -5.27 -19.10
CA ASN A 92 13.05 -5.03 -18.04
C ASN A 92 13.07 -6.18 -17.03
N ALA A 93 14.07 -7.07 -17.16
CA ALA A 93 14.24 -8.22 -16.27
C ALA A 93 14.58 -7.86 -14.81
N ARG A 94 14.91 -6.59 -14.53
CA ARG A 94 15.19 -6.11 -13.17
C ARG A 94 13.91 -5.80 -12.39
N GLU A 95 12.82 -5.48 -13.08
CA GLU A 95 11.54 -5.20 -12.44
C GLU A 95 10.77 -6.51 -12.25
N LYS A 96 10.35 -6.74 -11.01
CA LYS A 96 9.51 -7.87 -10.63
C LYS A 96 8.25 -7.35 -9.97
N LEU A 97 7.20 -8.17 -10.01
CA LEU A 97 6.02 -7.95 -9.18
C LEU A 97 6.47 -7.98 -7.71
N ILE A 98 6.23 -6.88 -7.00
CA ILE A 98 6.59 -6.73 -5.58
C ILE A 98 5.34 -6.61 -4.69
N GLY A 99 4.19 -6.31 -5.28
CA GLY A 99 2.98 -6.07 -4.53
C GLY A 99 1.89 -5.44 -5.39
N TRP A 100 0.95 -4.78 -4.72
CA TRP A 100 -0.21 -4.17 -5.33
C TRP A 100 -0.56 -2.87 -4.60
N TYR A 101 -1.29 -2.01 -5.29
CA TYR A 101 -1.81 -0.78 -4.73
C TYR A 101 -3.31 -0.72 -4.91
N HIS A 102 -3.96 0.04 -4.03
CA HIS A 102 -5.31 0.50 -4.30
C HIS A 102 -5.45 1.98 -3.95
N SER A 103 -6.36 2.65 -4.64
CA SER A 103 -6.77 3.99 -4.23
C SER A 103 -7.64 3.86 -2.98
N GLY A 104 -7.18 4.39 -1.85
CA GLY A 104 -7.93 4.42 -0.59
C GLY A 104 -9.27 5.16 -0.71
N PRO A 105 -10.07 5.19 0.37
CA PRO A 105 -9.55 5.86 1.57
C PRO A 105 -9.42 4.97 2.81
N LYS A 106 -9.96 3.74 2.83
CA LYS A 106 -9.88 2.84 4.00
C LYS A 106 -9.65 1.39 3.58
N LEU A 107 -8.98 0.65 4.47
CA LEU A 107 -8.83 -0.80 4.40
C LEU A 107 -10.19 -1.51 4.53
N ARG A 108 -10.36 -2.58 3.77
CA ARG A 108 -11.55 -3.44 3.75
C ARG A 108 -11.17 -4.90 4.00
N ALA A 109 -12.13 -5.70 4.49
CA ALA A 109 -11.91 -7.14 4.68
C ALA A 109 -11.58 -7.87 3.37
N ALA A 110 -12.14 -7.42 2.23
CA ALA A 110 -11.81 -7.96 0.91
C ALA A 110 -10.33 -7.80 0.52
N ASP A 111 -9.62 -6.84 1.12
CA ASP A 111 -8.20 -6.62 0.83
C ASP A 111 -7.33 -7.79 1.32
N LEU A 112 -7.80 -8.51 2.34
CA LEU A 112 -7.17 -9.74 2.79
C LEU A 112 -7.24 -10.81 1.70
N GLU A 113 -8.42 -11.02 1.11
CA GLU A 113 -8.64 -12.02 0.08
C GLU A 113 -7.83 -11.70 -1.18
N ILE A 114 -7.80 -10.42 -1.57
CA ILE A 114 -6.97 -9.93 -2.67
C ILE A 114 -5.49 -10.17 -2.37
N ASN A 115 -5.06 -9.91 -1.12
CA ASN A 115 -3.69 -10.14 -0.72
C ASN A 115 -3.30 -11.64 -0.78
N GLU A 116 -4.19 -12.55 -0.37
CA GLU A 116 -3.99 -14.00 -0.54
C GLU A 116 -3.88 -14.41 -2.01
N LEU A 117 -4.61 -13.76 -2.92
CA LEU A 117 -4.44 -13.97 -4.36
C LEU A 117 -3.03 -13.54 -4.81
N PHE A 118 -2.54 -12.39 -4.35
CA PHE A 118 -1.21 -11.89 -4.70
C PHE A 118 -0.06 -12.70 -4.08
N LYS A 119 -0.29 -13.40 -2.97
CA LYS A 119 0.70 -14.33 -2.38
C LYS A 119 1.12 -15.44 -3.35
N ARG A 120 0.25 -15.83 -4.29
CA ARG A 120 0.58 -16.80 -5.34
C ARG A 120 1.68 -16.31 -6.28
N TYR A 121 1.78 -15.00 -6.47
CA TYR A 121 2.80 -14.38 -7.33
C TYR A 121 4.07 -14.00 -6.57
N THR A 122 3.95 -13.60 -5.30
CA THR A 122 5.09 -13.15 -4.49
C THR A 122 4.83 -13.50 -3.02
N PRO A 123 5.78 -14.13 -2.31
CA PRO A 123 5.55 -14.63 -0.96
C PRO A 123 5.24 -13.53 0.07
N ASN A 124 5.78 -12.32 -0.14
CA ASN A 124 5.56 -11.16 0.72
C ASN A 124 5.10 -9.96 -0.13
N PRO A 125 3.83 -9.90 -0.54
CA PRO A 125 3.32 -8.79 -1.32
C PRO A 125 3.29 -7.50 -0.48
N LEU A 126 3.78 -6.40 -1.05
CA LEU A 126 3.64 -5.07 -0.49
C LEU A 126 2.26 -4.49 -0.86
N LEU A 127 1.52 -4.01 0.14
CA LEU A 127 0.29 -3.26 -0.07
C LEU A 127 0.58 -1.76 0.07
N VAL A 128 0.27 -0.97 -0.95
CA VAL A 128 0.39 0.49 -0.86
C VAL A 128 -0.97 1.13 -1.07
N ILE A 129 -1.41 1.91 -0.09
CA ILE A 129 -2.61 2.72 -0.14
C ILE A 129 -2.22 4.11 -0.58
N ILE A 130 -2.78 4.55 -1.70
CA ILE A 130 -2.54 5.90 -2.22
C ILE A 130 -3.85 6.66 -2.13
N ASP A 131 -3.84 7.78 -1.39
CA ASP A 131 -4.96 8.69 -1.37
C ASP A 131 -4.84 9.69 -2.53
N VAL A 132 -5.80 9.64 -3.44
CA VAL A 132 -5.85 10.53 -4.61
C VAL A 132 -6.47 11.89 -4.26
N GLN A 133 -7.19 11.99 -3.14
CA GLN A 133 -7.79 13.24 -2.66
C GLN A 133 -7.38 13.50 -1.19
N PRO A 134 -6.09 13.81 -0.94
CA PRO A 134 -5.62 14.02 0.42
C PRO A 134 -6.34 15.22 1.04
N LYS A 135 -7.10 14.94 2.11
CA LYS A 135 -7.75 15.98 2.94
C LYS A 135 -6.80 16.57 3.99
N GLU A 136 -5.74 15.85 4.31
CA GLU A 136 -4.76 16.22 5.33
C GLU A 136 -3.40 16.55 4.70
N VAL A 137 -2.66 17.45 5.35
CA VAL A 137 -1.31 17.84 4.95
C VAL A 137 -0.35 16.76 5.42
N GLY A 138 0.03 15.87 4.52
CA GLY A 138 0.90 14.73 4.80
C GLY A 138 1.35 14.02 3.52
N VAL A 139 2.11 12.94 3.68
CA VAL A 139 2.43 12.05 2.56
C VAL A 139 1.16 11.27 2.23
N PRO A 140 0.62 11.32 1.00
CA PRO A 140 -0.65 10.69 0.63
C PRO A 140 -0.51 9.17 0.41
N THR A 141 0.43 8.53 1.09
CA THR A 141 0.84 7.16 0.77
C THR A 141 1.20 6.41 2.04
N ASP A 142 0.46 5.35 2.30
CA ASP A 142 0.71 4.42 3.38
C ASP A 142 1.09 3.06 2.79
N ALA A 143 2.15 2.48 3.32
CA ALA A 143 2.66 1.19 2.90
C ALA A 143 2.52 0.18 4.04
N TYR A 144 2.03 -1.00 3.70
CA TYR A 144 1.73 -2.08 4.61
C TYR A 144 2.26 -3.41 4.09
N PHE A 145 2.63 -4.28 5.02
CA PHE A 145 2.91 -5.68 4.72
C PHE A 145 1.95 -6.59 5.49
N ALA A 146 1.53 -7.66 4.84
CA ALA A 146 0.82 -8.76 5.46
C ALA A 146 1.77 -9.55 6.35
N VAL A 147 1.50 -9.60 7.67
CA VAL A 147 2.21 -10.46 8.62
C VAL A 147 1.20 -11.45 9.19
N GLU A 148 1.51 -12.75 9.08
CA GLU A 148 0.79 -13.79 9.79
C GLU A 148 1.40 -13.94 11.19
N GLU A 149 0.70 -13.47 12.24
CA GLU A 149 1.04 -13.84 13.61
C GLU A 149 0.30 -15.13 13.98
N ILE A 150 1.05 -16.21 14.20
CA ILE A 150 0.50 -17.39 14.89
C ILE A 150 0.48 -17.04 16.39
N LYS A 151 -0.65 -16.55 16.90
CA LYS A 151 -0.88 -16.53 18.35
C LYS A 151 -1.13 -17.94 18.85
N ASP A 152 -0.30 -18.38 19.78
CA ASP A 152 -0.35 -19.70 20.40
C ASP A 152 -1.60 -19.80 21.33
N VAL A 153 -2.61 -20.53 20.85
CA VAL A 153 -3.73 -21.20 21.53
C VAL A 153 -4.07 -20.83 23.00
N ARG A 154 -5.01 -19.89 23.18
CA ARG A 154 -6.15 -20.06 24.11
C ARG A 154 -7.24 -19.00 23.89
N ALA A 155 -8.49 -19.49 23.81
CA ALA A 155 -9.76 -18.77 23.75
C ALA A 155 -10.16 -18.18 22.39
N GLU A 156 -10.93 -18.98 21.64
CA GLU A 156 -12.29 -18.62 21.20
C GLU A 156 -12.50 -17.22 20.60
N GLU A 157 -11.79 -16.89 19.51
CA GLU A 157 -12.29 -16.01 18.44
C GLU A 157 -11.33 -16.13 17.25
N ILE A 158 -11.75 -16.84 16.20
CA ILE A 158 -11.01 -16.83 14.92
C ILE A 158 -11.41 -15.53 14.22
N GLY A 159 -10.77 -14.44 14.64
CA GLY A 159 -10.77 -13.15 13.95
C GLY A 159 -9.44 -13.00 13.22
N VAL A 160 -9.49 -12.66 11.93
CA VAL A 160 -8.33 -12.59 11.03
C VAL A 160 -7.25 -11.64 11.58
N GLU A 161 -6.11 -12.19 12.00
CA GLU A 161 -4.96 -11.43 12.48
C GLU A 161 -3.94 -11.19 11.35
N HIS A 162 -4.29 -10.34 10.36
CA HIS A 162 -3.31 -9.67 9.51
C HIS A 162 -3.11 -8.26 10.07
N LEU A 163 -2.13 -8.07 10.94
CA LEU A 163 -1.71 -6.71 11.28
C LEU A 163 -0.89 -6.14 10.13
N LEU A 164 -1.38 -5.03 9.59
CA LEU A 164 -0.69 -4.23 8.61
C LEU A 164 0.14 -3.17 9.35
N ARG A 165 1.44 -3.05 9.04
CA ARG A 165 2.35 -2.10 9.70
C ARG A 165 2.71 -0.92 8.78
N ASP A 166 2.44 0.31 9.23
CA ASP A 166 2.83 1.56 8.56
C ASP A 166 4.35 1.66 8.37
N ILE A 167 4.79 1.92 7.14
CA ILE A 167 6.15 2.40 6.84
C ILE A 167 6.06 3.88 6.43
N ARG A 168 6.17 4.77 7.42
CA ARG A 168 6.24 6.22 7.20
C ARG A 168 7.69 6.67 7.12
N ASP A 169 8.35 6.44 6.00
CA ASP A 169 9.58 7.17 5.68
C ASP A 169 9.71 7.34 4.16
N VAL A 170 8.95 8.30 3.62
CA VAL A 170 9.20 8.83 2.29
C VAL A 170 10.25 9.90 2.43
N ALA A 171 11.40 9.71 1.77
CA ALA A 171 12.50 10.67 1.71
C ALA A 171 12.08 11.92 0.93
N VAL A 172 11.26 12.77 1.56
CA VAL A 172 11.09 14.17 1.15
C VAL A 172 12.26 14.93 1.76
N GLY A 173 13.01 15.67 0.96
CA GLY A 173 14.29 16.28 1.36
C GLY A 173 14.25 16.98 2.72
N THR A 174 15.37 16.93 3.44
CA THR A 174 15.55 17.39 4.83
C THR A 174 15.08 18.82 5.12
N LEU A 175 14.99 19.67 4.09
CA LEU A 175 14.48 21.03 4.21
C LEU A 175 12.94 21.08 4.23
N SER A 176 12.30 20.28 3.39
CA SER A 176 10.83 20.24 3.28
C SER A 176 10.21 19.66 4.54
N THR A 177 10.79 18.60 5.09
CA THR A 177 10.37 18.00 6.37
C THR A 177 10.49 18.97 7.54
N ARG A 178 11.54 19.80 7.58
CA ARG A 178 11.69 20.86 8.60
C ARG A 178 10.63 21.94 8.49
N ILE A 179 10.35 22.43 7.28
CA ILE A 179 9.33 23.45 7.06
C ILE A 179 7.94 22.92 7.45
N THR A 180 7.58 21.71 7.02
CA THR A 180 6.29 21.10 7.37
C THR A 180 6.15 20.87 8.88
N SER A 181 7.22 20.45 9.56
CA SER A 181 7.21 20.25 11.02
C SER A 181 6.97 21.54 11.80
N GLN A 182 7.56 22.66 11.36
CA GLN A 182 7.32 23.98 11.98
C GLN A 182 5.90 24.46 11.72
N LEU A 183 5.36 24.20 10.52
CA LEU A 183 4.01 24.63 10.13
C LEU A 183 2.92 23.84 10.87
N GLN A 184 3.10 22.52 11.04
CA GLN A 184 2.23 21.68 11.87
C GLN A 184 2.25 22.13 13.34
N SER A 185 3.44 22.36 13.91
CA SER A 185 3.57 22.85 15.29
C SER A 185 2.84 24.18 15.51
N CYS A 186 2.94 25.14 14.58
CA CYS A 186 2.21 26.41 14.66
C CYS A 186 0.69 26.23 14.53
N SER A 187 0.24 25.32 13.66
CA SER A 187 -1.20 25.01 13.50
C SER A 187 -1.80 24.42 14.78
N GLU A 188 -1.10 23.48 15.40
CA GLU A 188 -1.53 22.85 16.66
C GLU A 188 -1.59 23.87 17.82
N ILE A 189 -0.61 24.77 17.91
CA ILE A 189 -0.60 25.84 18.91
C ILE A 189 -1.78 26.79 18.69
N SER A 190 -2.05 27.19 17.44
CA SER A 190 -3.21 28.03 17.10
C SER A 190 -4.53 27.38 17.51
N ALA A 191 -4.72 26.10 17.19
CA ALA A 191 -5.90 25.35 17.56
C ALA A 191 -6.08 25.22 19.08
N ASN A 192 -4.98 25.11 19.83
CA ASN A 192 -5.00 24.99 21.29
C ASN A 192 -5.27 26.33 21.99
N ILE A 193 -4.81 27.45 21.41
CA ILE A 193 -5.17 28.80 21.90
C ILE A 193 -6.67 29.06 21.71
N TYR A 194 -7.23 28.68 20.56
CA TYR A 194 -8.66 28.87 20.27
C TYR A 194 -9.60 28.03 21.15
N LYS A 195 -9.16 26.90 21.69
CA LYS A 195 -9.95 26.06 22.61
C LYS A 195 -9.93 26.55 24.07
N ARG A 196 -9.07 27.52 24.40
CA ARG A 196 -8.81 27.98 25.77
C ARG A 196 -9.34 29.38 26.07
N CYS A 197 -9.85 30.07 25.06
CA CYS A 197 -10.71 31.28 25.18
C CYS A 197 -12.17 30.87 25.05
#